data_AF-J9FVU4-F1
#
_entry.id   AF-J9FVU4-F1
#
_cell.length_a   1.000
_cell.length_b   1.000
_cell.length_c   1.000
_cell.angle_alpha   90.00
_cell.angle_beta   90.00
_cell.angle_gamma   90.00
#
_symmetry.space_group_name_H-M   'P 1'
#
loop_
_entity.id
_entity.type
_entity.pdbx_description
1 polymer ?
#
loop_
_entity_poly.entity_id
_entity_poly.type
_entity_poly.pdbx_seq_one_letter_code
_entity_poly.pdbx_strand_id
1 'polypeptide(L)'
;MDKQGQEKTAEPKTVASVQEEKPEKPKEVKKEKEVKKEVKKEPKVSPTPLPTPTPIPTVDKIDMGHVEQLLMGRNAGANTCLYIYDLEQKAGRGTGNCEEARPASALITLPILYAAAKRLDSGSLSLTETVPFEYTYQGGRGSLTASQNGQRVSILELLENMLLYSDNNAINTMISTLTLDFINTSCREAGYKSVDLQRKIISGPSSLNNYMSAKDAALLMRDFYNNTFKVINRDFIMNYMHISDKVGRKGLFQTDTLYNGGHYCSQNGIVPDPVSGRYTEAGIIF
;
A
#
# COMPACT_ATOMS: atom_id res chain seq x y z
N MET A 1 -67.65 -24.18 25.19
CA MET A 1 -67.87 -22.73 25.02
C MET A 1 -66.99 -22.34 23.84
N ASP A 2 -67.53 -22.11 22.65
CA ASP A 2 -68.36 -20.95 22.25
C ASP A 2 -67.55 -19.64 22.33
N LYS A 3 -67.49 -18.79 21.30
CA LYS A 3 -68.17 -18.80 19.97
C LYS A 3 -67.53 -17.75 19.03
N GLN A 4 -67.68 -17.95 17.71
CA GLN A 4 -67.68 -16.90 16.65
C GLN A 4 -66.38 -16.05 16.46
N GLY A 5 -66.15 -15.36 15.33
CA GLY A 5 -66.80 -15.49 14.01
C GLY A 5 -66.61 -14.29 13.06
N GLN A 6 -66.54 -14.58 11.76
CA GLN A 6 -66.76 -13.70 10.58
C GLN A 6 -65.74 -12.59 10.21
N GLU A 7 -65.58 -12.44 8.88
CA GLU A 7 -64.91 -11.34 8.17
C GLU A 7 -65.83 -10.11 8.05
N LYS A 8 -65.27 -8.94 7.71
CA LYS A 8 -65.76 -8.14 6.56
C LYS A 8 -64.81 -7.04 6.08
N THR A 9 -64.96 -6.70 4.81
CA THR A 9 -64.20 -5.71 4.03
C THR A 9 -64.80 -4.30 4.07
N ALA A 10 -63.96 -3.27 3.88
CA ALA A 10 -64.33 -1.99 3.26
C ALA A 10 -63.08 -1.15 2.85
N GLU A 11 -62.99 -0.77 1.58
CA GLU A 11 -62.20 0.38 1.10
C GLU A 11 -63.18 1.54 0.74
N PRO A 12 -62.78 2.57 -0.05
CA PRO A 12 -62.07 3.76 0.43
C PRO A 12 -62.92 5.03 0.24
N LYS A 13 -62.40 6.22 0.60
CA LYS A 13 -63.00 7.52 0.20
C LYS A 13 -61.97 8.55 -0.25
N THR A 14 -62.30 9.22 -1.35
CA THR A 14 -61.56 10.34 -1.97
C THR A 14 -62.37 11.63 -1.89
N VAL A 15 -61.70 12.79 -1.83
CA VAL A 15 -62.24 14.14 -2.11
C VAL A 15 -61.10 14.98 -2.71
N ALA A 16 -61.39 15.96 -3.57
CA ALA A 16 -60.39 16.79 -4.25
C ALA A 16 -60.86 18.24 -4.51
N SER A 17 -59.92 19.20 -4.51
CA SER A 17 -59.90 20.46 -5.33
C SER A 17 -61.06 21.49 -5.13
N VAL A 18 -61.01 22.81 -5.44
CA VAL A 18 -60.21 23.71 -6.33
C VAL A 18 -60.00 25.12 -5.66
N GLN A 19 -59.34 26.04 -6.38
CA GLN A 19 -58.96 27.48 -6.22
C GLN A 19 -60.16 28.48 -6.00
N GLU A 20 -60.12 29.84 -6.04
CA GLU A 20 -59.17 30.92 -6.50
C GLU A 20 -58.84 31.96 -5.35
N GLU A 21 -58.58 33.29 -5.44
CA GLU A 21 -58.68 34.41 -6.44
C GLU A 21 -57.60 35.51 -6.15
N LYS A 22 -57.39 36.50 -7.05
CA LYS A 22 -56.33 37.55 -6.99
C LYS A 22 -56.48 38.69 -8.05
N PRO A 23 -56.24 39.98 -7.68
CA PRO A 23 -55.65 41.01 -8.58
C PRO A 23 -54.34 41.65 -8.00
N GLU A 24 -53.23 41.96 -8.71
CA GLU A 24 -52.95 42.83 -9.89
C GLU A 24 -52.90 44.35 -9.58
N LYS A 25 -52.14 45.28 -10.22
CA LYS A 25 -50.78 45.36 -10.88
C LYS A 25 -50.63 46.79 -11.48
N PRO A 26 -49.43 47.42 -11.62
CA PRO A 26 -48.67 47.45 -12.91
C PRO A 26 -47.11 47.47 -12.74
N LYS A 27 -46.22 46.91 -13.59
CA LYS A 27 -45.89 46.99 -15.05
C LYS A 27 -44.92 48.13 -15.47
N GLU A 28 -43.70 47.76 -15.88
CA GLU A 28 -42.97 48.24 -17.08
C GLU A 28 -42.07 47.08 -17.61
N VAL A 29 -42.26 46.57 -18.84
CA VAL A 29 -41.69 46.94 -20.16
C VAL A 29 -40.41 46.13 -20.52
N LYS A 30 -40.36 45.62 -21.77
CA LYS A 30 -39.37 44.66 -22.27
C LYS A 30 -38.25 45.29 -23.12
N LYS A 31 -37.10 44.62 -23.21
CA LYS A 31 -36.38 44.39 -24.49
C LYS A 31 -35.89 42.94 -24.60
N GLU A 32 -35.85 42.42 -25.81
CA GLU A 32 -35.45 41.03 -26.12
C GLU A 32 -33.98 40.97 -26.57
N LYS A 33 -33.34 39.80 -26.40
CA LYS A 33 -32.30 39.35 -27.34
C LYS A 33 -32.07 37.83 -27.31
N GLU A 34 -32.06 37.27 -28.53
CA GLU A 34 -31.52 36.01 -29.06
C GLU A 34 -31.07 34.87 -28.12
N VAL A 35 -31.56 33.67 -28.42
CA VAL A 35 -31.08 32.40 -27.86
C VAL A 35 -29.75 31.99 -28.51
N LYS A 36 -28.76 31.61 -27.69
CA LYS A 36 -27.69 30.68 -28.09
C LYS A 36 -27.68 29.49 -27.15
N LYS A 37 -27.76 28.27 -27.71
CA LYS A 37 -27.55 27.04 -26.94
C LYS A 37 -26.06 26.89 -26.65
N GLU A 38 -25.65 27.08 -25.41
CA GLU A 38 -24.33 26.63 -24.97
C GLU A 38 -24.33 25.11 -24.82
N VAL A 39 -23.53 24.43 -25.65
CA VAL A 39 -23.16 23.04 -25.41
C VAL A 39 -22.18 23.04 -24.25
N LYS A 40 -22.61 22.56 -23.07
CA LYS A 40 -21.68 22.24 -21.97
C LYS A 40 -20.65 21.24 -22.49
N LYS A 41 -19.41 21.70 -22.67
CA LYS A 41 -18.28 20.80 -22.88
C LYS A 41 -18.01 20.08 -21.57
N GLU A 42 -17.97 18.76 -21.62
CA GLU A 42 -17.43 17.96 -20.52
C GLU A 42 -15.97 18.36 -20.28
N PRO A 43 -15.50 18.41 -19.02
CA PRO A 43 -14.10 18.68 -18.73
C PRO A 43 -13.26 17.55 -19.29
N LYS A 44 -12.37 17.86 -20.25
CA LYS A 44 -11.31 16.91 -20.64
C LYS A 44 -10.46 16.62 -19.41
N VAL A 45 -10.57 15.39 -18.90
CA VAL A 45 -9.58 14.85 -17.97
C VAL A 45 -8.25 14.78 -18.72
N SER A 46 -7.34 15.69 -18.38
CA SER A 46 -5.95 15.54 -18.83
C SER A 46 -5.37 14.31 -18.15
N PRO A 47 -4.63 13.44 -18.85
CA PRO A 47 -3.84 12.43 -18.16
C PRO A 47 -2.86 13.15 -17.22
N THR A 48 -2.74 12.66 -15.98
CA THR A 48 -1.64 13.03 -15.09
C THR A 48 -0.33 12.66 -15.79
N PRO A 49 0.67 13.56 -15.87
CA PRO A 49 1.96 13.20 -16.43
C PRO A 49 2.56 12.03 -15.65
N LEU A 50 3.15 11.06 -16.35
CA LEU A 50 4.06 10.12 -15.70
C LEU A 50 5.22 10.93 -15.10
N PRO A 51 5.69 10.63 -13.86
CA PRO A 51 6.79 11.35 -13.26
C PRO A 51 8.06 11.21 -14.10
N THR A 52 8.77 12.34 -14.27
CA THR A 52 10.03 12.40 -15.01
C THR A 52 11.16 11.94 -14.09
N PRO A 53 12.01 10.97 -14.49
CA PRO A 53 12.97 10.34 -13.58
C PRO A 53 13.98 11.34 -13.02
N THR A 54 13.93 11.53 -11.71
CA THR A 54 14.84 12.39 -10.94
C THR A 54 16.31 11.89 -11.03
N PRO A 55 17.33 12.75 -11.18
CA PRO A 55 18.74 12.36 -11.13
C PRO A 55 19.11 11.58 -9.86
N ILE A 56 20.17 10.75 -9.94
CA ILE A 56 20.74 10.09 -8.75
C ILE A 56 21.60 11.12 -8.00
N PRO A 57 21.37 11.38 -6.69
CA PRO A 57 22.26 12.22 -5.89
C PRO A 57 23.60 11.54 -5.64
N THR A 58 24.67 12.32 -5.59
CA THR A 58 25.99 11.86 -5.10
C THR A 58 26.00 11.89 -3.57
N VAL A 59 26.35 10.76 -2.95
CA VAL A 59 26.32 10.54 -1.50
C VAL A 59 27.68 10.08 -0.98
N ASP A 60 27.92 10.22 0.33
CA ASP A 60 29.17 9.75 0.96
C ASP A 60 29.29 8.22 0.94
N LYS A 61 30.53 7.72 0.93
CA LYS A 61 30.80 6.28 0.77
C LYS A 61 30.77 5.56 2.12
N ILE A 62 30.03 4.46 2.18
CA ILE A 62 29.90 3.62 3.37
C ILE A 62 31.21 2.86 3.62
N ASP A 63 31.83 3.07 4.79
CA ASP A 63 32.95 2.22 5.24
C ASP A 63 32.41 0.83 5.64
N MET A 64 32.52 -0.10 4.70
CA MET A 64 32.07 -1.48 4.90
C MET A 64 32.90 -2.24 5.95
N GLY A 65 34.18 -1.88 6.16
CA GLY A 65 35.01 -2.48 7.20
C GLY A 65 34.54 -2.05 8.60
N HIS A 66 34.16 -0.78 8.74
CA HIS A 66 33.53 -0.29 9.97
C HIS A 66 32.15 -0.93 10.21
N VAL A 67 31.33 -1.09 9.16
CA VAL A 67 30.04 -1.81 9.25
C VAL A 67 30.21 -3.25 9.73
N GLU A 68 31.17 -4.00 9.18
CA GLU A 68 31.46 -5.37 9.64
C GLU A 68 31.89 -5.42 11.11
N GLN A 69 32.76 -4.48 11.56
CA GLN A 69 33.15 -4.37 12.97
C GLN A 69 31.97 -4.05 13.89
N LEU A 70 31.06 -3.14 13.49
CA LEU A 70 29.85 -2.80 14.26
C LEU A 70 28.89 -3.99 14.41
N LEU A 71 28.83 -4.87 13.41
CA LEU A 71 27.99 -6.08 13.42
C LEU A 71 28.61 -7.19 14.27
N MET A 72 29.91 -7.44 14.12
CA MET A 72 30.62 -8.47 14.91
C MET A 72 30.79 -8.07 16.39
N GLY A 73 30.97 -6.79 16.68
CA GLY A 73 31.22 -6.27 18.03
C GLY A 73 30.00 -6.26 18.96
N ARG A 74 28.77 -6.45 18.45
CA ARG A 74 27.52 -6.39 19.24
C ARG A 74 26.92 -7.77 19.50
N ASN A 75 27.67 -8.64 20.18
CA ASN A 75 27.18 -9.97 20.56
C ASN A 75 26.17 -9.92 21.73
N ALA A 76 24.95 -9.46 21.43
CA ALA A 76 23.83 -9.33 22.37
C ALA A 76 22.89 -10.55 22.40
N GLY A 77 23.34 -11.72 21.91
CA GLY A 77 22.54 -12.95 21.82
C GLY A 77 21.52 -13.00 20.68
N ALA A 78 21.33 -11.90 19.94
CA ALA A 78 20.46 -11.86 18.77
C ALA A 78 21.15 -12.45 17.51
N ASN A 79 20.41 -13.21 16.71
CA ASN A 79 20.88 -13.75 15.43
C ASN A 79 20.63 -12.70 14.33
N THR A 80 21.64 -11.86 14.06
CA THR A 80 21.58 -10.72 13.13
C THR A 80 22.03 -11.10 11.71
N CYS A 81 21.55 -10.36 10.71
CA CYS A 81 22.04 -10.39 9.34
C CYS A 81 21.89 -8.99 8.73
N LEU A 82 22.81 -8.60 7.84
CA LEU A 82 22.74 -7.32 7.09
C LEU A 82 23.21 -7.52 5.66
N TYR A 83 22.60 -6.80 4.72
CA TYR A 83 23.12 -6.59 3.37
C TYR A 83 23.00 -5.11 3.00
N ILE A 84 24.02 -4.59 2.32
CA ILE A 84 24.08 -3.25 1.76
C ILE A 84 24.39 -3.40 0.27
N TYR A 85 23.69 -2.65 -0.58
CA TYR A 85 24.00 -2.54 -2.00
C TYR A 85 24.42 -1.11 -2.32
N ASP A 86 25.68 -0.92 -2.66
CA ASP A 86 26.21 0.37 -3.11
C ASP A 86 25.70 0.64 -4.54
N LEU A 87 24.96 1.75 -4.70
CA LEU A 87 24.34 2.14 -5.97
C LEU A 87 25.31 2.81 -6.95
N GLU A 88 26.41 3.41 -6.45
CA GLU A 88 27.46 4.02 -7.27
C GLU A 88 28.42 2.94 -7.78
N GLN A 89 28.97 2.14 -6.87
CA GLN A 89 29.87 1.02 -7.18
C GLN A 89 29.14 -0.20 -7.78
N LYS A 90 27.81 -0.24 -7.70
CA LYS A 90 26.94 -1.34 -8.15
C LYS A 90 27.29 -2.68 -7.49
N ALA A 91 27.77 -2.63 -6.24
CA ALA A 91 28.38 -3.72 -5.52
C ALA A 91 27.63 -4.02 -4.21
N GLY A 92 27.31 -5.28 -3.97
CA GLY A 92 26.72 -5.75 -2.72
C GLY A 92 27.75 -6.24 -1.71
N ARG A 93 27.48 -6.02 -0.42
CA ARG A 93 28.24 -6.55 0.74
C ARG A 93 27.27 -6.91 1.86
N GLY A 94 27.64 -7.84 2.73
CA GLY A 94 26.78 -8.27 3.83
C GLY A 94 27.41 -9.34 4.71
N THR A 95 26.72 -9.69 5.79
CA THR A 95 27.13 -10.75 6.71
C THR A 95 27.11 -12.12 6.01
N GLY A 96 27.87 -13.11 6.51
CA GLY A 96 27.94 -14.44 5.89
C GLY A 96 26.58 -15.17 5.77
N ASN A 97 25.60 -14.79 6.58
CA ASN A 97 24.21 -15.27 6.57
C ASN A 97 23.22 -14.35 5.82
N CYS A 98 23.68 -13.32 5.11
CA CYS A 98 22.80 -12.31 4.51
C CYS A 98 21.90 -12.82 3.36
N GLU A 99 22.20 -14.01 2.83
CA GLU A 99 21.41 -14.72 1.80
C GLU A 99 20.43 -15.75 2.39
N GLU A 100 20.47 -15.99 3.71
CA GLU A 100 19.55 -16.91 4.38
C GLU A 100 18.14 -16.34 4.46
N ALA A 101 17.13 -17.14 4.14
CA ALA A 101 15.73 -16.75 4.25
C ALA A 101 15.31 -16.65 5.73
N ARG A 102 14.91 -15.46 6.19
CA ARG A 102 14.46 -15.18 7.57
C ARG A 102 13.00 -14.68 7.58
N PRO A 103 12.27 -14.80 8.71
CA PRO A 103 10.88 -14.32 8.81
C PRO A 103 10.73 -12.84 8.44
N ALA A 104 10.09 -12.55 7.30
CA ALA A 104 10.08 -11.22 6.70
C ALA A 104 9.23 -10.19 7.45
N SER A 105 8.24 -10.62 8.24
CA SER A 105 7.30 -9.74 8.94
C SER A 105 6.59 -8.80 7.93
N ALA A 106 6.64 -7.48 8.11
CA ALA A 106 6.07 -6.52 7.15
C ALA A 106 6.88 -6.37 5.84
N LEU A 107 8.14 -6.86 5.76
CA LEU A 107 8.92 -6.80 4.51
C LEU A 107 8.33 -7.66 3.37
N ILE A 108 7.30 -8.46 3.64
CA ILE A 108 6.47 -9.10 2.60
C ILE A 108 5.76 -8.09 1.68
N THR A 109 5.73 -6.82 2.06
CA THR A 109 5.36 -5.72 1.16
C THR A 109 6.24 -5.68 -0.10
N LEU A 110 7.53 -6.01 -0.02
CA LEU A 110 8.45 -5.92 -1.17
C LEU A 110 8.14 -6.91 -2.31
N PRO A 111 7.90 -8.22 -2.09
CA PRO A 111 7.51 -9.16 -3.14
C PRO A 111 6.12 -8.87 -3.71
N ILE A 112 5.19 -8.43 -2.87
CA ILE A 112 3.84 -8.01 -3.27
C ILE A 112 3.94 -6.79 -4.21
N LEU A 113 4.73 -5.79 -3.83
CA LEU A 113 4.98 -4.60 -4.63
C LEU A 113 5.67 -4.95 -5.96
N TYR A 114 6.63 -5.88 -5.97
CA TYR A 114 7.33 -6.33 -7.17
C TYR A 114 6.42 -7.08 -8.14
N ALA A 115 5.56 -7.96 -7.62
CA ALA A 115 4.57 -8.69 -8.40
C ALA A 115 3.45 -7.76 -8.92
N ALA A 116 3.03 -6.77 -8.14
CA ALA A 116 2.13 -5.70 -8.60
C ALA A 116 2.79 -4.91 -9.75
N ALA A 117 4.05 -4.51 -9.60
CA ALA A 117 4.80 -3.78 -10.61
C ALA A 117 4.87 -4.55 -11.95
N LYS A 118 5.18 -5.86 -11.94
CA LYS A 118 5.14 -6.72 -13.14
C LYS A 118 3.78 -6.72 -13.84
N ARG A 119 2.66 -6.72 -13.10
CA ARG A 119 1.31 -6.67 -13.71
C ARG A 119 0.93 -5.29 -14.24
N LEU A 120 1.28 -4.22 -13.51
CA LEU A 120 1.03 -2.84 -13.92
C LEU A 120 1.80 -2.49 -15.21
N ASP A 121 3.10 -2.83 -15.27
CA ASP A 121 3.94 -2.56 -16.44
C ASP A 121 3.58 -3.41 -17.68
N SER A 122 2.94 -4.57 -17.49
CA SER A 122 2.37 -5.39 -18.58
C SER A 122 0.94 -5.00 -18.96
N GLY A 123 0.29 -4.08 -18.25
CA GLY A 123 -1.10 -3.71 -18.46
C GLY A 123 -2.12 -4.78 -18.04
N SER A 124 -1.70 -5.82 -17.30
CA SER A 124 -2.57 -6.87 -16.77
C SER A 124 -3.20 -6.54 -15.40
N LEU A 125 -2.96 -5.31 -14.92
CA LEU A 125 -3.56 -4.67 -13.75
C LEU A 125 -3.49 -3.16 -13.97
N SER A 126 -4.45 -2.37 -13.45
CA SER A 126 -4.34 -0.90 -13.42
C SER A 126 -4.37 -0.34 -12.00
N LEU A 127 -3.66 0.77 -11.75
CA LEU A 127 -3.78 1.55 -10.50
C LEU A 127 -5.22 2.00 -10.22
N THR A 128 -6.00 2.28 -11.27
CA THR A 128 -7.41 2.68 -11.20
C THR A 128 -8.38 1.50 -11.20
N GLU A 129 -7.89 0.27 -11.32
CA GLU A 129 -8.70 -0.92 -11.16
C GLU A 129 -9.16 -1.03 -9.70
N THR A 130 -10.35 -1.59 -9.48
CA THR A 130 -10.87 -1.83 -8.13
C THR A 130 -10.98 -3.33 -7.87
N VAL A 131 -10.83 -3.71 -6.60
CA VAL A 131 -11.05 -5.07 -6.10
C VAL A 131 -11.93 -5.00 -4.84
N PRO A 132 -12.59 -6.10 -4.43
CA PRO A 132 -13.27 -6.16 -3.14
C PRO A 132 -12.21 -6.15 -2.02
N PHE A 133 -12.31 -5.22 -1.07
CA PHE A 133 -11.41 -5.17 0.08
C PHE A 133 -11.71 -6.29 1.09
N GLU A 134 -10.67 -6.97 1.58
CA GLU A 134 -10.77 -8.11 2.50
C GLU A 134 -10.28 -7.77 3.91
N TYR A 135 -11.20 -7.39 4.80
CA TYR A 135 -10.90 -7.23 6.22
C TYR A 135 -10.76 -8.60 6.91
N THR A 136 -9.55 -9.14 6.90
CA THR A 136 -9.19 -10.50 7.32
C THR A 136 -8.36 -10.58 8.60
N TYR A 137 -7.78 -9.47 9.05
CA TYR A 137 -7.07 -9.35 10.32
C TYR A 137 -7.76 -8.29 11.20
N GLN A 138 -8.67 -8.77 12.05
CA GLN A 138 -9.28 -7.98 13.12
C GLN A 138 -8.21 -7.50 14.12
N GLY A 139 -8.07 -6.19 14.27
CA GLY A 139 -7.06 -5.60 15.15
C GLY A 139 -5.62 -5.65 14.60
N GLY A 140 -5.44 -5.96 13.31
CA GLY A 140 -4.17 -5.72 12.61
C GLY A 140 -3.85 -4.22 12.50
N ARG A 141 -2.60 -3.88 12.19
CA ARG A 141 -2.24 -2.48 11.88
C ARG A 141 -2.88 -2.08 10.55
N GLY A 142 -3.39 -0.85 10.48
CA GLY A 142 -3.93 -0.27 9.26
C GLY A 142 -4.79 0.97 9.49
N SER A 143 -5.31 1.47 8.40
CA SER A 143 -6.23 2.61 8.28
C SER A 143 -7.57 2.18 7.66
N LEU A 144 -7.59 1.07 6.92
CA LEU A 144 -8.80 0.45 6.39
C LEU A 144 -9.47 -0.41 7.46
N THR A 145 -10.79 -0.28 7.59
CA THR A 145 -11.56 -0.75 8.74
C THR A 145 -12.61 -1.81 8.38
N ALA A 146 -13.16 -2.50 9.39
CA ALA A 146 -14.14 -3.56 9.20
C ALA A 146 -15.42 -3.12 8.45
N SER A 147 -15.81 -1.84 8.52
CA SER A 147 -16.96 -1.30 7.78
C SER A 147 -16.71 -1.13 6.28
N GLN A 148 -15.44 -1.18 5.85
CA GLN A 148 -15.04 -1.14 4.44
C GLN A 148 -14.98 -2.54 3.80
N ASN A 149 -15.15 -3.61 4.58
CA ASN A 149 -15.08 -4.99 4.08
C ASN A 149 -16.08 -5.23 2.93
N GLY A 150 -15.59 -5.78 1.81
CA GLY A 150 -16.36 -5.99 0.58
C GLY A 150 -16.59 -4.74 -0.28
N GLN A 151 -16.22 -3.53 0.18
CA GLN A 151 -16.27 -2.34 -0.66
C GLN A 151 -15.22 -2.39 -1.78
N ARG A 152 -15.44 -1.62 -2.84
CA ARG A 152 -14.57 -1.57 -4.02
C ARG A 152 -13.47 -0.54 -3.82
N VAL A 153 -12.27 -1.02 -3.48
CA VAL A 153 -11.07 -0.22 -3.18
C VAL A 153 -10.12 -0.29 -4.38
N SER A 154 -9.41 0.80 -4.68
CA SER A 154 -8.51 0.85 -5.85
C SER A 154 -7.16 0.18 -5.60
N ILE A 155 -6.51 -0.32 -6.66
CA ILE A 155 -5.13 -0.86 -6.55
C ILE A 155 -4.16 0.20 -6.03
N LEU A 156 -4.28 1.46 -6.46
CA LEU A 156 -3.50 2.56 -5.91
C LEU A 156 -3.70 2.70 -4.39
N GLU A 157 -4.96 2.79 -3.94
CA GLU A 157 -5.29 2.94 -2.53
C GLU A 157 -4.80 1.75 -1.69
N LEU A 158 -4.85 0.51 -2.21
CA LEU A 158 -4.26 -0.65 -1.54
C LEU A 158 -2.73 -0.57 -1.43
N LEU A 159 -2.03 -0.11 -2.47
CA LEU A 159 -0.58 0.09 -2.45
C LEU A 159 -0.20 1.24 -1.50
N GLU A 160 -0.94 2.34 -1.51
CA GLU A 160 -0.75 3.48 -0.59
C GLU A 160 -0.95 3.05 0.87
N ASN A 161 -2.04 2.35 1.19
CA ASN A 161 -2.30 1.86 2.55
C ASN A 161 -1.28 0.78 2.99
N MET A 162 -0.82 -0.07 2.07
CA MET A 162 0.25 -1.05 2.33
C MET A 162 1.59 -0.38 2.65
N LEU A 163 1.92 0.77 2.04
CA LEU A 163 3.22 1.43 2.22
C LEU A 163 3.21 2.48 3.34
N LEU A 164 2.23 3.39 3.33
CA LEU A 164 2.11 4.49 4.30
C LEU A 164 1.72 4.00 5.71
N TYR A 165 0.90 2.95 5.77
CA TYR A 165 0.27 2.49 7.01
C TYR A 165 0.56 1.02 7.34
N SER A 166 1.36 0.33 6.52
CA SER A 166 1.63 -1.12 6.62
C SER A 166 0.33 -1.95 6.74
N ASP A 167 -0.77 -1.48 6.12
CA ASP A 167 -2.11 -1.97 6.41
C ASP A 167 -2.22 -3.47 6.12
N ASN A 168 -2.47 -4.24 7.18
CA ASN A 168 -2.44 -5.70 7.13
C ASN A 168 -3.57 -6.27 6.25
N ASN A 169 -4.68 -5.54 6.14
CA ASN A 169 -5.83 -5.91 5.33
C ASN A 169 -5.65 -5.46 3.87
N ALA A 170 -4.99 -4.33 3.63
CA ALA A 170 -4.56 -3.94 2.28
C ALA A 170 -3.54 -4.95 1.72
N ILE A 171 -2.54 -5.33 2.52
CA ILE A 171 -1.57 -6.40 2.20
C ILE A 171 -2.30 -7.71 1.88
N ASN A 172 -3.25 -8.14 2.72
CA ASN A 172 -4.00 -9.36 2.49
C ASN A 172 -4.89 -9.30 1.23
N THR A 173 -5.47 -8.14 0.92
CA THR A 173 -6.25 -7.92 -0.32
C THR A 173 -5.34 -7.98 -1.56
N MET A 174 -4.13 -7.41 -1.49
CA MET A 174 -3.12 -7.54 -2.55
C MET A 174 -2.63 -8.98 -2.71
N ILE A 175 -2.47 -9.75 -1.61
CA ILE A 175 -2.16 -11.18 -1.67
C ILE A 175 -3.28 -11.97 -2.37
N SER A 176 -4.56 -11.66 -2.14
CA SER A 176 -5.66 -12.26 -2.92
C SER A 176 -5.60 -11.88 -4.41
N THR A 177 -5.42 -10.59 -4.69
CA THR A 177 -5.44 -10.03 -6.06
C THR A 177 -4.30 -10.58 -6.92
N LEU A 178 -3.11 -10.76 -6.34
CA LEU A 178 -1.95 -11.28 -7.03
C LEU A 178 -1.88 -12.81 -6.99
N THR A 179 -2.30 -13.44 -5.88
CA THR A 179 -1.99 -14.81 -5.45
C THR A 179 -0.54 -15.04 -4.98
N LEU A 180 -0.37 -15.89 -3.97
CA LEU A 180 0.93 -16.28 -3.41
C LEU A 180 1.82 -16.90 -4.49
N ASP A 181 1.26 -17.80 -5.30
CA ASP A 181 1.98 -18.49 -6.38
C ASP A 181 2.58 -17.52 -7.39
N PHE A 182 1.84 -16.48 -7.77
CA PHE A 182 2.31 -15.45 -8.70
C PHE A 182 3.37 -14.53 -8.07
N ILE A 183 3.24 -14.19 -6.78
CA ILE A 183 4.23 -13.39 -6.05
C ILE A 183 5.55 -14.17 -5.96
N ASN A 184 5.50 -15.40 -5.44
CA ASN A 184 6.67 -16.27 -5.27
C ASN A 184 7.32 -16.61 -6.62
N THR A 185 6.51 -16.89 -7.65
CA THR A 185 7.02 -17.14 -9.01
C THR A 185 7.65 -15.92 -9.62
N SER A 186 7.03 -14.73 -9.48
CA SER A 186 7.59 -13.49 -9.97
C SER A 186 8.94 -13.14 -9.37
N CYS A 187 9.12 -13.42 -8.08
CA CYS A 187 10.39 -13.19 -7.38
C CYS A 187 11.45 -14.23 -7.78
N ARG A 188 11.06 -15.52 -7.83
CA ARG A 188 11.95 -16.63 -8.23
C ARG A 188 12.47 -16.49 -9.66
N GLU A 189 11.63 -16.08 -10.61
CA GLU A 189 11.99 -15.79 -12.00
C GLU A 189 13.05 -14.67 -12.10
N ALA A 190 12.92 -13.63 -11.29
CA ALA A 190 13.84 -12.50 -11.25
C ALA A 190 15.13 -12.77 -10.45
N GLY A 191 15.26 -13.95 -9.85
CA GLY A 191 16.45 -14.38 -9.11
C GLY A 191 16.39 -14.16 -7.59
N TYR A 192 15.29 -13.62 -7.05
CA TYR A 192 15.05 -13.45 -5.61
C TYR A 192 14.64 -14.79 -4.97
N LYS A 193 15.62 -15.69 -4.83
CA LYS A 193 15.43 -17.11 -4.49
C LYS A 193 15.10 -17.37 -3.02
N SER A 194 15.27 -16.39 -2.13
CA SER A 194 14.96 -16.53 -0.70
C SER A 194 13.52 -16.11 -0.34
N VAL A 195 12.77 -15.61 -1.32
CA VAL A 195 11.37 -15.19 -1.15
C VAL A 195 10.44 -16.40 -1.14
N ASP A 196 9.77 -16.60 -0.01
CA ASP A 196 8.72 -17.61 0.17
C ASP A 196 7.58 -17.06 1.03
N LEU A 197 6.51 -16.57 0.39
CA LEU A 197 5.28 -16.20 1.06
C LEU A 197 4.34 -17.41 1.09
N GLN A 198 4.14 -17.99 2.28
CA GLN A 198 3.30 -19.16 2.49
C GLN A 198 1.86 -18.81 2.90
N ARG A 199 1.60 -17.58 3.39
CA ARG A 199 0.28 -17.16 3.88
C ARG A 199 0.03 -15.65 3.85
N LYS A 200 -1.23 -15.27 4.07
CA LYS A 200 -1.66 -13.92 4.49
C LYS A 200 -1.08 -13.54 5.87
N ILE A 201 -1.09 -12.25 6.20
CA ILE A 201 -0.87 -11.77 7.57
C ILE A 201 -2.09 -12.18 8.42
N ILE A 202 -1.85 -12.75 9.59
CA ILE A 202 -2.86 -13.17 10.56
C ILE A 202 -2.44 -12.78 11.97
N SER A 203 -3.39 -12.76 12.89
CA SER A 203 -3.11 -12.84 14.33
C SER A 203 -2.79 -14.28 14.75
N GLY A 204 -1.95 -14.42 15.79
CA GLY A 204 -1.72 -15.71 16.45
C GLY A 204 -0.71 -16.65 15.77
N PRO A 205 -0.56 -17.88 16.30
CA PRO A 205 0.43 -18.85 15.83
C PRO A 205 0.01 -19.53 14.52
N SER A 206 1.00 -19.93 13.71
CA SER A 206 0.82 -20.77 12.53
C SER A 206 2.09 -21.59 12.28
N SER A 207 1.93 -22.76 11.66
CA SER A 207 3.02 -23.54 11.08
C SER A 207 3.56 -22.93 9.79
N LEU A 208 2.77 -22.10 9.10
CA LEU A 208 3.17 -21.37 7.90
C LEU A 208 3.67 -19.97 8.25
N ASN A 209 4.63 -19.47 7.49
CA ASN A 209 5.22 -18.16 7.70
C ASN A 209 5.83 -17.60 6.40
N ASN A 210 6.11 -16.30 6.36
CA ASN A 210 6.63 -15.66 5.15
C ASN A 210 8.10 -15.29 5.34
N TYR A 211 8.93 -15.57 4.33
CA TYR A 211 10.38 -15.52 4.41
C TYR A 211 11.03 -14.70 3.30
N MET A 212 12.17 -14.08 3.62
CA MET A 212 13.05 -13.32 2.73
C MET A 212 14.44 -13.19 3.37
N SER A 213 15.51 -13.12 2.57
CA SER A 213 16.85 -12.74 3.02
C SER A 213 17.10 -11.23 2.99
N ALA A 214 18.07 -10.75 3.77
CA ALA A 214 18.48 -9.34 3.74
C ALA A 214 18.95 -8.90 2.35
N LYS A 215 19.62 -9.81 1.61
CA LYS A 215 20.05 -9.60 0.23
C LYS A 215 18.87 -9.37 -0.72
N ASP A 216 17.87 -10.25 -0.73
CA ASP A 216 16.73 -10.08 -1.63
C ASP A 216 15.90 -8.84 -1.28
N ALA A 217 15.77 -8.47 0.00
CA ALA A 217 15.11 -7.24 0.42
C ALA A 217 15.76 -5.98 -0.20
N ALA A 218 17.09 -5.88 -0.09
CA ALA A 218 17.85 -4.76 -0.63
C ALA A 218 17.88 -4.74 -2.17
N LEU A 219 17.95 -5.92 -2.81
CA LEU A 219 17.96 -6.03 -4.27
C LEU A 219 16.57 -5.81 -4.90
N LEU A 220 15.47 -6.05 -4.18
CA LEU A 220 14.13 -5.60 -4.58
C LEU A 220 14.03 -4.06 -4.51
N MET A 221 14.52 -3.45 -3.41
CA MET A 221 14.55 -2.00 -3.25
C MET A 221 15.38 -1.29 -4.32
N ARG A 222 16.55 -1.85 -4.64
CA ARG A 222 17.41 -1.40 -5.73
C ARG A 222 16.68 -1.33 -7.08
N ASP A 223 15.80 -2.29 -7.37
CA ASP A 223 15.12 -2.37 -8.68
C ASP A 223 14.03 -1.31 -8.84
N PHE A 224 13.24 -1.05 -7.79
CA PHE A 224 12.34 0.11 -7.78
C PHE A 224 13.13 1.42 -7.92
N TYR A 225 14.22 1.57 -7.15
CA TYR A 225 15.07 2.77 -7.22
C TYR A 225 15.74 2.98 -8.59
N ASN A 226 16.11 1.91 -9.29
CA ASN A 226 16.72 1.97 -10.61
C ASN A 226 15.69 2.15 -11.75
N ASN A 227 14.40 2.30 -11.44
CA ASN A 227 13.32 2.37 -12.43
C ASN A 227 13.25 1.12 -13.32
N THR A 228 13.43 -0.09 -12.75
CA THR A 228 13.19 -1.37 -13.45
C THR A 228 11.74 -1.46 -13.96
N PHE A 229 10.81 -0.75 -13.30
CA PHE A 229 9.40 -0.62 -13.68
C PHE A 229 9.04 0.85 -13.97
N LYS A 230 8.06 1.04 -14.87
CA LYS A 230 7.52 2.35 -15.28
C LYS A 230 6.50 2.89 -14.28
N VAL A 231 5.65 2.02 -13.72
CA VAL A 231 4.53 2.43 -12.85
C VAL A 231 4.97 2.52 -11.39
N ILE A 232 5.59 1.46 -10.86
CA ILE A 232 6.17 1.46 -9.51
C ILE A 232 7.66 1.75 -9.63
N ASN A 233 7.95 3.01 -9.93
CA ASN A 233 9.28 3.52 -10.19
C ASN A 233 9.93 4.11 -8.90
N ARG A 234 11.08 4.77 -9.04
CA ARG A 234 11.74 5.51 -7.95
C ARG A 234 10.80 6.51 -7.30
N ASP A 235 10.20 7.40 -8.09
CA ASP A 235 9.41 8.50 -7.56
C ASP A 235 8.17 7.98 -6.79
N PHE A 236 7.60 6.83 -7.21
CA PHE A 236 6.57 6.12 -6.45
C PHE A 236 7.07 5.66 -5.07
N ILE A 237 8.22 4.96 -4.97
CA ILE A 237 8.72 4.53 -3.66
C ILE A 237 9.21 5.71 -2.80
N MET A 238 9.74 6.77 -3.40
CA MET A 238 10.13 8.00 -2.69
C MET A 238 8.90 8.67 -2.05
N ASN A 239 7.77 8.72 -2.77
CA ASN A 239 6.53 9.33 -2.28
C ASN A 239 5.80 8.48 -1.24
N TYR A 240 5.78 7.15 -1.39
CA TYR A 240 4.87 6.29 -0.62
C TYR A 240 5.54 5.35 0.39
N MET A 241 6.81 4.96 0.20
CA MET A 241 7.46 3.96 1.05
C MET A 241 8.09 4.58 2.30
N HIS A 242 7.24 5.12 3.17
CA HIS A 242 7.59 5.63 4.50
C HIS A 242 6.38 5.48 5.43
N ILE A 243 6.56 5.44 6.75
CA ILE A 243 5.43 5.33 7.69
C ILE A 243 4.84 6.70 8.04
N SER A 244 3.54 6.88 7.80
CA SER A 244 2.85 8.18 7.84
C SER A 244 1.71 8.28 8.89
N ASP A 245 1.77 7.50 9.98
CA ASP A 245 0.77 7.56 11.07
C ASP A 245 1.37 7.89 12.46
N LYS A 246 0.49 7.98 13.47
CA LYS A 246 0.82 8.30 14.87
C LYS A 246 1.05 7.06 15.74
N VAL A 247 1.03 5.85 15.20
CA VAL A 247 1.24 4.62 15.97
C VAL A 247 2.70 4.61 16.43
N GLY A 248 2.90 4.57 17.76
CA GLY A 248 4.18 4.89 18.38
C GLY A 248 5.38 4.16 17.76
N ARG A 249 6.42 4.93 17.41
CA ARG A 249 7.66 4.55 16.72
C ARG A 249 8.47 3.46 17.45
N LYS A 250 7.95 2.22 17.54
CA LYS A 250 8.55 1.10 18.31
C LYS A 250 9.81 0.48 17.72
N GLY A 251 10.37 1.11 16.68
CA GLY A 251 11.60 0.73 16.00
C GLY A 251 11.70 1.48 14.69
N LEU A 252 11.65 2.81 14.75
CA LEU A 252 11.83 3.70 13.59
C LEU A 252 12.77 4.83 14.02
N PHE A 253 13.85 5.04 13.27
CA PHE A 253 14.39 6.39 13.11
C PHE A 253 13.36 7.25 12.37
N GLN A 254 13.45 8.58 12.48
CA GLN A 254 12.57 9.46 11.72
C GLN A 254 12.82 9.28 10.23
N THR A 255 11.85 8.73 9.50
CA THR A 255 11.88 8.59 8.03
C THR A 255 11.98 9.96 7.34
N ASP A 256 11.52 10.98 8.05
CA ASP A 256 11.55 12.40 7.77
C ASP A 256 12.89 13.09 8.15
N THR A 257 13.88 12.40 8.73
CA THR A 257 15.25 12.93 8.87
C THR A 257 16.30 11.85 9.21
N LEU A 258 17.14 11.50 8.24
CA LEU A 258 18.53 11.11 8.54
C LEU A 258 19.25 12.32 9.17
N TYR A 259 20.33 12.11 9.93
CA TYR A 259 20.95 13.16 10.76
C TYR A 259 21.44 14.41 9.97
N ASN A 260 21.60 14.28 8.64
CA ASN A 260 21.98 15.36 7.71
C ASN A 260 20.85 15.79 6.74
N GLY A 261 19.59 15.38 6.97
CA GLY A 261 18.44 15.77 6.13
C GLY A 261 18.16 14.87 4.92
N GLY A 262 18.86 13.73 4.78
CA GLY A 262 18.55 12.71 3.78
C GLY A 262 17.19 12.05 3.99
N HIS A 263 16.52 11.69 2.89
CA HIS A 263 15.26 10.94 2.90
C HIS A 263 15.51 9.48 3.28
N TYR A 264 14.68 8.91 4.15
CA TYR A 264 14.73 7.49 4.47
C TYR A 264 13.45 6.78 4.04
N CYS A 265 13.48 6.19 2.85
CA CYS A 265 12.40 5.36 2.33
C CYS A 265 12.57 3.95 2.89
N SER A 266 11.64 3.47 3.72
CA SER A 266 11.74 2.18 4.38
C SER A 266 10.40 1.49 4.64
N GLN A 267 10.49 0.19 4.92
CA GLN A 267 9.47 -0.57 5.62
C GLN A 267 10.17 -1.35 6.74
N ASN A 268 9.48 -1.54 7.86
CA ASN A 268 9.98 -2.29 9.00
C ASN A 268 8.91 -3.23 9.57
N GLY A 269 9.36 -4.39 10.06
CA GLY A 269 8.52 -5.42 10.64
C GLY A 269 8.98 -5.74 12.06
N ILE A 270 8.10 -5.54 13.04
CA ILE A 270 8.41 -5.74 14.46
C ILE A 270 7.46 -6.79 15.04
N VAL A 271 8.03 -7.87 15.59
CA VAL A 271 7.30 -8.87 16.38
C VAL A 271 7.81 -8.78 17.82
N PRO A 272 7.12 -8.09 18.73
CA PRO A 272 7.55 -7.96 20.11
C PRO A 272 7.26 -9.24 20.89
N ASP A 273 8.31 -10.01 21.19
CA ASP A 273 8.26 -11.21 22.03
C ASP A 273 9.54 -11.30 22.89
N PRO A 274 9.47 -11.63 24.20
CA PRO A 274 10.64 -11.63 25.08
C PRO A 274 11.70 -12.71 24.80
N VAL A 275 11.37 -13.75 24.04
CA VAL A 275 12.23 -14.94 23.83
C VAL A 275 12.67 -15.09 22.37
N SER A 276 11.81 -14.64 21.44
CA SER A 276 11.93 -14.87 20.00
C SER A 276 11.64 -13.62 19.15
N GLY A 277 11.61 -12.45 19.81
CA GLY A 277 11.27 -11.16 19.24
C GLY A 277 12.12 -10.78 18.03
N ARG A 278 11.51 -10.10 17.06
CA ARG A 278 12.09 -9.88 15.73
C ARG A 278 11.99 -8.42 15.33
N TYR A 279 13.08 -7.94 14.76
CA TYR A 279 13.15 -6.69 14.03
C TYR A 279 13.64 -6.98 12.61
N THR A 280 12.93 -6.46 11.63
CA THR A 280 13.32 -6.49 10.22
C THR A 280 13.12 -5.09 9.64
N GLU A 281 14.03 -4.65 8.78
CA GLU A 281 13.96 -3.34 8.13
C GLU A 281 14.68 -3.41 6.78
N ALA A 282 14.14 -2.71 5.79
CA ALA A 282 14.77 -2.51 4.49
C ALA A 282 14.45 -1.10 4.01
N GLY A 283 15.45 -0.40 3.51
CA GLY A 283 15.30 0.98 3.06
C GLY A 283 16.47 1.47 2.21
N ILE A 284 16.34 2.69 1.69
CA ILE A 284 17.39 3.40 0.96
C ILE A 284 17.80 4.63 1.78
N ILE A 285 19.10 4.91 1.78
CA ILE A 285 19.75 5.99 2.53
C ILE A 285 20.39 6.93 1.50
N PHE A 286 20.26 8.24 1.71
CA PHE A 286 20.89 9.30 0.91
C PHE A 286 21.59 10.31 1.83
#